data_AF-A0A151IF84-F1
#
_entry.id   AF-A0A151IF84-F1
#
_cell.length_a   1.000
_cell.length_b   1.000
_cell.length_c   1.000
_cell.angle_alpha   90.00
_cell.angle_beta   90.00
_cell.angle_gamma   90.00
#
_symmetry.space_group_name_H-M   'P 1'
#
loop_
_entity.id
_entity.type
_entity.pdbx_description
1 polymer ?
#
loop_
_entity_poly.entity_id
_entity_poly.type
_entity_poly.pdbx_seq_one_letter_code
_entity_poly.pdbx_strand_id
1 'polypeptide(L)'
;MINVGPITNRGEGGQTLIRGSHMNSGKKIIDIATNIATGVFNDGFISILKIFDVMGLKIGSKSFNLCQDVDEKRIKKAEEALSDGAKEARMNLKAVRKEKDEQDVNLEGQLYGAGIAD
;
A
#
# COMPACT_ATOMS: atom_id res chain seq x y z
N MET A 1 2.49 44.48 -73.25
CA MET A 1 1.66 44.20 -72.05
C MET A 1 2.24 42.97 -71.37
N ILE A 2 2.72 43.12 -70.14
CA ILE A 2 3.10 42.00 -69.27
C ILE A 2 1.88 41.69 -68.41
N ASN A 3 1.45 40.43 -68.35
CA ASN A 3 0.68 39.96 -67.21
C ASN A 3 1.12 38.54 -66.84
N VAL A 4 1.46 38.37 -65.57
CA VAL A 4 2.04 37.19 -64.93
C VAL A 4 1.05 36.69 -63.88
N GLY A 5 0.63 35.41 -63.96
CA GLY A 5 0.07 34.62 -62.85
C GLY A 5 -1.44 34.28 -62.91
N PRO A 6 -1.92 33.24 -62.18
CA PRO A 6 -1.25 32.54 -61.09
C PRO A 6 -0.92 31.06 -61.34
N ILE A 7 0.16 30.62 -60.69
CA ILE A 7 0.49 29.21 -60.40
C ILE A 7 -0.38 28.80 -59.20
N THR A 8 -1.17 27.73 -59.30
CA THR A 8 -1.80 27.10 -58.12
C THR A 8 -1.50 25.61 -58.08
N ASN A 9 -0.78 25.24 -57.03
CA ASN A 9 -0.40 23.89 -56.68
C ASN A 9 -1.65 23.07 -56.31
N ARG A 10 -1.85 21.92 -56.96
CA ARG A 10 -2.56 20.81 -56.30
C ARG A 10 -1.54 19.74 -56.01
N GLY A 11 -0.91 19.88 -54.84
CA GLY A 11 -0.25 18.77 -54.20
C GLY A 11 -1.26 17.64 -54.08
N GLU A 12 -0.96 16.53 -54.74
CA GLU A 12 -1.52 15.25 -54.34
C GLU A 12 -1.07 15.05 -52.90
N GLY A 13 -1.97 15.39 -51.98
CA GLY A 13 -1.86 15.08 -50.58
C GLY A 13 -1.86 13.56 -50.43
N GLY A 14 -0.72 12.95 -50.71
CA GLY A 14 -0.30 11.75 -50.03
C GLY A 14 -0.47 12.07 -48.56
N GLN A 15 -1.49 11.48 -47.95
CA GLN A 15 -1.70 11.54 -46.52
C GLN A 15 -0.43 10.97 -45.93
N THR A 16 0.48 11.84 -45.47
CA THR A 16 1.49 11.48 -44.50
C THR A 16 0.68 11.03 -43.30
N LEU A 17 0.42 9.74 -43.24
CA LEU A 17 -0.10 9.05 -42.08
C LEU A 17 0.90 9.39 -40.98
N ILE A 18 0.58 10.40 -40.18
CA ILE A 18 1.22 10.62 -38.91
C ILE A 18 0.83 9.38 -38.12
N ARG A 19 1.63 8.33 -38.24
CA ARG A 19 1.62 7.24 -37.27
C ARG A 19 2.14 7.92 -36.01
N GLY A 20 1.21 8.52 -35.26
CA GLY A 20 1.44 8.87 -33.87
C GLY A 20 1.80 7.58 -33.19
N SER A 21 3.10 7.26 -33.19
CA SER A 21 3.63 6.04 -32.63
C SER A 21 3.27 6.11 -31.16
N HIS A 22 2.37 5.22 -30.76
CA HIS A 22 1.83 5.11 -29.43
C HIS A 22 2.95 5.23 -28.39
N MET A 23 3.05 6.40 -27.76
CA MET A 23 3.90 6.65 -26.60
C MET A 23 3.29 5.86 -25.42
N ASN A 24 3.43 4.53 -25.42
CA ASN A 24 3.06 3.74 -24.26
C ASN A 24 4.15 3.93 -23.19
N SER A 25 4.07 5.05 -22.47
CA SER A 25 4.83 5.31 -21.25
C SER A 25 4.28 4.54 -20.04
N GLY A 26 3.14 3.84 -20.20
CA GLY A 26 2.41 3.18 -19.12
C GLY A 26 3.27 2.20 -18.32
N LYS A 27 4.04 1.35 -19.00
CA LYS A 27 4.97 0.43 -18.31
C LYS A 27 5.99 1.19 -17.46
N LYS A 28 6.61 2.24 -17.99
CA LYS A 28 7.64 3.02 -17.27
C LYS A 28 7.04 3.71 -16.04
N ILE A 29 5.84 4.27 -16.19
CA ILE A 29 5.12 4.93 -15.09
C ILE A 29 4.79 3.92 -13.99
N ILE A 30 4.28 2.74 -14.37
CA ILE A 30 3.96 1.66 -13.43
C ILE A 30 5.24 1.21 -12.72
N ASP A 31 6.31 0.92 -13.44
CA ASP A 31 7.58 0.47 -12.84
C ASP A 31 8.12 1.46 -11.80
N ILE A 32 8.07 2.77 -12.10
CA ILE A 32 8.49 3.83 -11.16
C ILE A 32 7.57 3.87 -9.93
N ALA A 33 6.25 3.86 -10.13
CA ALA A 33 5.29 3.88 -9.04
C ALA A 33 5.43 2.65 -8.13
N THR A 34 5.62 1.46 -8.72
CA THR A 34 5.85 0.22 -7.98
C THR A 34 7.12 0.30 -7.15
N ASN A 35 8.25 0.76 -7.73
CA ASN A 35 9.50 0.87 -6.98
C ASN A 35 9.40 1.85 -5.80
N ILE A 36 8.73 2.99 -5.98
CA ILE A 36 8.48 3.96 -4.90
C ILE A 36 7.59 3.34 -3.82
N ALA A 37 6.50 2.68 -4.22
CA ALA A 37 5.57 2.04 -3.28
C ALA A 37 6.26 0.96 -2.45
N THR A 38 7.09 0.11 -3.06
CA THR A 38 7.87 -0.91 -2.37
C THR A 38 8.87 -0.30 -1.39
N GLY A 39 9.55 0.78 -1.78
CA GLY A 39 10.46 1.52 -0.90
C GLY A 39 9.74 2.10 0.33
N VAL A 40 8.60 2.77 0.11
CA VAL A 40 7.81 3.37 1.19
C VAL A 40 7.24 2.31 2.14
N PHE A 41 6.80 1.16 1.61
CA PHE A 41 6.26 0.08 2.45
C PHE A 41 7.33 -0.57 3.33
N ASN A 42 8.49 -0.90 2.76
CA ASN A 42 9.55 -1.62 3.45
C ASN A 42 10.36 -0.70 4.37
N ASP A 43 10.88 0.39 3.82
CA ASP A 43 11.83 1.26 4.50
C ASP A 43 11.17 2.51 5.08
N GLY A 44 9.97 2.88 4.63
CA GLY A 44 9.32 4.14 5.01
C GLY A 44 9.65 5.31 4.08
N PHE A 45 9.29 6.51 4.50
CA PHE A 45 9.52 7.78 3.79
C PHE A 45 11.01 8.11 3.65
N ILE A 46 11.87 7.56 4.50
CA ILE A 46 13.33 7.64 4.34
C ILE A 46 13.79 7.12 2.97
N SER A 47 13.07 6.16 2.36
CA SER A 47 13.39 5.64 1.02
C SER A 47 13.24 6.71 -0.07
N ILE A 48 12.28 7.64 0.07
CA ILE A 48 12.09 8.75 -0.86
C ILE A 48 13.27 9.73 -0.77
N LEU A 49 13.79 9.98 0.43
CA LEU A 49 14.98 10.81 0.60
C LEU A 49 16.21 10.17 -0.06
N LYS A 50 16.39 8.84 0.03
CA LYS A 50 17.45 8.14 -0.71
C LYS A 50 17.30 8.30 -2.23
N ILE A 51 16.07 8.23 -2.76
CA ILE A 51 15.80 8.47 -4.19
C ILE A 51 16.20 9.90 -4.57
N PHE A 52 15.84 10.89 -3.74
CA PHE A 52 16.22 12.29 -3.96
C PHE A 52 17.73 12.50 -3.99
N ASP A 53 18.46 11.87 -3.06
CA ASP A 53 19.93 11.92 -3.01
C ASP A 53 20.56 11.35 -4.29
N VAL A 54 20.10 10.17 -4.74
CA VAL A 54 20.55 9.54 -5.99
C VAL A 54 20.26 10.42 -7.22
N MET A 55 19.18 11.19 -7.20
CA MET A 55 18.83 12.15 -8.25
C MET A 55 19.62 13.46 -8.16
N GLY A 56 20.49 13.63 -7.17
CA GLY A 56 21.25 14.86 -6.94
C GLY A 56 20.43 16.01 -6.35
N LEU A 57 19.29 15.71 -5.72
CA LEU A 57 18.46 16.70 -5.04
C LEU A 57 18.98 16.92 -3.62
N LYS A 58 19.14 18.20 -3.25
CA LYS A 58 19.57 18.56 -1.90
C LYS A 58 18.45 18.34 -0.89
N ILE A 59 18.68 17.46 0.09
CA ILE A 59 17.75 17.20 1.18
C ILE A 59 17.93 18.27 2.27
N GLY A 60 16.84 18.90 2.67
CA GLY A 60 16.81 19.83 3.80
C GLY A 60 16.68 19.10 5.14
N SER A 61 17.18 19.72 6.22
CA SER A 61 17.03 19.18 7.58
C SER A 61 15.55 19.01 7.98
N LYS A 62 14.68 19.96 7.58
CA LYS A 62 13.25 19.86 7.84
C LYS A 62 12.59 18.66 7.16
N SER A 63 12.93 18.38 5.90
CA SER A 63 12.39 17.23 5.17
C SER A 63 12.90 15.91 5.76
N PHE A 64 14.16 15.87 6.19
CA PHE A 64 14.73 14.72 6.87
C PHE A 64 13.99 14.41 8.18
N ASN A 65 13.90 15.41 9.07
CA ASN A 65 13.24 15.25 10.37
C ASN A 65 11.75 14.86 10.21
N LEU A 66 11.04 15.46 9.25
CA LEU A 66 9.66 15.09 8.96
C LEU A 66 9.52 13.61 8.57
N CYS A 67 10.38 13.12 7.68
CA CYS A 67 10.34 11.72 7.26
C CYS A 67 10.65 10.78 8.43
N GLN A 68 11.61 11.15 9.27
CA GLN A 68 11.94 10.41 10.49
C GLN A 68 10.75 10.33 11.45
N ASP A 69 10.13 11.46 11.77
CA ASP A 69 8.95 11.52 12.66
C ASP A 69 7.77 10.68 12.13
N VAL A 70 7.54 10.71 10.80
CA VAL A 70 6.48 9.93 10.16
C VAL A 70 6.79 8.43 10.22
N ASP A 71 8.03 8.04 9.94
CA ASP A 71 8.44 6.63 9.96
C ASP A 71 8.43 6.06 11.37
N GLU A 72 8.83 6.83 12.39
CA GLU A 72 8.71 6.44 13.80
C GLU A 72 7.25 6.19 14.20
N LYS A 73 6.34 7.09 13.82
CA LYS A 73 4.89 6.90 14.06
C LYS A 73 4.35 5.67 13.33
N ARG A 74 4.82 5.41 12.11
CA ARG A 74 4.44 4.22 11.34
C ARG A 74 4.85 2.94 12.08
N ILE A 75 6.10 2.87 12.55
CA ILE A 75 6.61 1.73 13.30
C ILE A 75 5.80 1.53 14.58
N LYS A 76 5.62 2.59 15.37
CA LYS A 76 4.84 2.52 16.62
C LYS A 76 3.41 2.00 16.39
N LYS A 77 2.74 2.51 15.35
CA LYS A 77 1.38 2.05 15.01
C LYS A 77 1.36 0.57 14.60
N ALA A 78 2.37 0.11 13.88
CA ALA A 78 2.48 -1.30 13.50
C ALA A 78 2.69 -2.20 14.74
N GLU A 79 3.54 -1.78 15.68
CA GLU A 79 3.75 -2.48 16.96
C GLU A 79 2.48 -2.52 17.81
N GLU A 80 1.74 -1.41 17.89
CA GLU A 80 0.44 -1.34 18.57
C GLU A 80 -0.57 -2.30 17.94
N ALA A 81 -0.71 -2.31 16.62
CA ALA A 81 -1.62 -3.21 15.91
C ALA A 81 -1.25 -4.69 16.13
N LEU A 82 0.03 -5.04 16.14
CA LEU A 82 0.50 -6.39 16.46
C LEU A 82 0.16 -6.78 17.91
N SER A 83 0.31 -5.85 18.85
CA SER A 83 -0.03 -6.05 20.26
C SER A 83 -1.52 -6.27 20.46
N ASP A 84 -2.36 -5.47 19.81
CA ASP A 84 -3.81 -5.59 19.91
C ASP A 84 -4.33 -6.87 19.26
N GLY A 85 -3.82 -7.25 18.10
CA GLY A 85 -4.13 -8.56 17.49
C GLY A 85 -3.72 -9.72 18.41
N ALA A 86 -2.57 -9.63 19.09
CA ALA A 86 -2.15 -10.63 20.06
C ALA A 86 -3.06 -10.67 21.30
N LYS A 87 -3.54 -9.52 21.79
CA LYS A 87 -4.51 -9.45 22.89
C LYS A 87 -5.83 -10.09 22.49
N GLU A 88 -6.36 -9.76 21.31
CA GLU A 88 -7.60 -10.32 20.80
C GLU A 88 -7.53 -11.85 20.68
N ALA A 89 -6.45 -12.36 20.08
CA ALA A 89 -6.23 -13.81 19.97
C ALA A 89 -6.20 -14.49 21.36
N ARG A 90 -5.56 -13.87 22.36
CA ARG A 90 -5.53 -14.38 23.74
C ARG A 90 -6.91 -14.36 24.40
N MET A 91 -7.69 -13.28 24.20
CA MET A 91 -9.05 -13.18 24.74
C MET A 91 -9.96 -14.25 24.14
N ASN A 92 -9.90 -14.45 22.83
CA ASN A 92 -10.69 -15.47 22.13
C ASN A 92 -10.36 -16.87 22.63
N LEU A 93 -9.07 -17.21 22.79
CA LEU A 93 -8.66 -18.50 23.32
C LEU A 93 -9.16 -18.72 24.76
N LYS A 94 -9.14 -17.68 25.60
CA LYS A 94 -9.66 -17.76 26.98
C LYS A 94 -11.19 -17.94 26.99
N ALA A 95 -11.91 -17.26 26.11
CA ALA A 95 -13.35 -17.41 25.99
C ALA A 95 -13.74 -18.83 25.58
N VAL A 96 -13.06 -19.41 24.58
CA VAL A 96 -13.29 -20.80 24.14
C VAL A 96 -13.06 -21.80 25.27
N ARG A 97 -11.98 -21.62 26.05
CA ARG A 97 -11.71 -22.48 27.22
C ARG A 97 -12.80 -22.36 28.27
N LYS A 98 -13.19 -21.13 28.59
CA LYS A 98 -14.25 -20.87 29.57
C LYS A 98 -15.58 -21.49 29.14
N GLU A 99 -15.95 -21.38 27.86
CA GLU A 99 -17.17 -21.99 27.32
C GLU A 99 -17.12 -23.52 27.43
N LYS A 100 -15.96 -24.13 27.13
CA LYS A 100 -15.77 -25.56 27.33
C LYS A 100 -15.91 -25.95 28.80
N ASP A 101 -15.25 -25.23 29.71
CA ASP A 101 -15.32 -25.51 31.15
C ASP A 101 -16.76 -25.38 31.67
N GLU A 102 -17.53 -24.39 31.20
CA GLU A 102 -18.95 -24.23 31.54
C GLU A 102 -19.81 -25.39 31.00
N GLN A 103 -19.54 -25.87 29.78
CA GLN A 103 -20.22 -27.04 29.22
C GLN A 103 -19.91 -28.32 30.01
N ASP A 104 -18.64 -28.54 30.38
CA ASP A 104 -18.20 -29.70 31.16
C ASP A 104 -18.83 -29.68 32.55
N VAL A 105 -18.83 -28.54 33.25
CA VAL A 105 -19.50 -28.37 34.56
C VAL A 105 -21.00 -28.61 34.47
N ASN A 106 -21.66 -28.10 33.43
CA ASN A 106 -23.09 -28.33 33.22
C ASN A 106 -23.40 -29.81 32.98
N LEU A 107 -22.57 -30.51 32.21
CA LEU A 107 -22.70 -31.96 31.98
C LEU A 107 -22.50 -32.75 33.27
N GLU A 108 -21.46 -32.44 34.06
CA GLU A 108 -21.22 -33.06 35.36
C GLU A 108 -22.37 -32.82 36.34
N GLY A 109 -22.92 -31.60 36.37
CA GLY A 109 -24.09 -31.26 37.18
C GLY A 109 -25.34 -32.06 36.80
N GLN A 110 -25.54 -32.40 35.52
CA GLN A 110 -26.63 -33.29 35.10
C GLN A 110 -26.39 -34.74 35.52
N LEU A 111 -25.14 -35.20 35.48
CA LEU A 111 -24.80 -36.59 35.77
C LEU A 111 -24.75 -36.90 37.27
N TYR A 112 -24.35 -35.91 38.09
CA TYR A 112 -24.12 -36.06 39.53
C TYR A 112 -25.00 -35.16 40.42
N GLY A 113 -25.85 -34.29 39.85
CA GLY A 113 -26.62 -33.29 40.60
C GLY A 113 -27.86 -33.81 41.33
N ALA A 114 -28.39 -34.97 40.94
CA ALA A 114 -29.38 -35.68 41.74
C ALA A 114 -28.63 -36.51 42.80
N GLY A 115 -28.48 -35.94 43.99
CA GLY A 115 -27.80 -36.58 45.11
C GLY A 115 -28.28 -38.02 45.33
N ILE A 116 -27.35 -38.97 45.31
CA ILE A 116 -27.62 -40.32 45.75
C ILE A 116 -27.32 -40.37 47.26
N ALA A 117 -28.41 -40.45 48.05
CA ALA A 117 -28.54 -40.89 49.45
C ALA A 117 -27.91 -40.00 50.55
N ASP A 118 -28.51 -39.78 51.72
CA ASP A 118 -29.70 -40.34 52.43
C ASP A 118 -30.45 -39.21 53.16
#